data_AF-A0A4Q8QR82-F1
#
_entry.id   AF-A0A4Q8QR82-F1
#
_cell.length_a   1.000
_cell.length_b   1.000
_cell.length_c   1.000
_cell.angle_alpha   90.00
_cell.angle_beta   90.00
_cell.angle_gamma   90.00
#
_symmetry.space_group_name_H-M   'P 1'
#
loop_
_entity.id
_entity.type
_entity.pdbx_description
1 polymer ?
#
loop_
_entity_poly.entity_id
_entity_poly.type
_entity_poly.pdbx_seq_one_letter_code
_entity_poly.pdbx_strand_id
1 'polypeptide(L)' 'MSQRFHIRRSDQGDRRWLSMLIDAMEEASRPEIRNVPCDKQVLAAVEARLARPAVAYPCYGSAFSFRN' A
#
# COMPACT_ATOMS: atom_id res chain seq x y z
N MET A 1 9.03 -30.98 5.89
CA MET A 1 7.81 -30.41 6.53
C MET A 1 8.21 -29.34 7.53
N SER A 2 8.40 -28.07 7.12
CA SER A 2 8.75 -27.00 8.08
C SER A 2 8.45 -25.59 7.53
N GLN A 3 7.21 -25.14 7.62
CA GLN A 3 6.90 -23.70 7.61
C GLN A 3 5.82 -23.43 8.66
N ARG A 4 6.19 -23.58 9.93
CA ARG A 4 5.38 -23.16 11.08
C ARG A 4 5.92 -21.83 11.58
N PHE A 5 5.23 -20.78 11.15
CA PHE A 5 4.99 -19.55 11.92
C PHE A 5 6.24 -18.79 12.39
N HIS A 6 6.89 -18.09 11.46
CA HIS A 6 7.73 -16.93 11.79
C HIS A 6 6.90 -15.73 12.32
N ILE A 7 5.56 -15.84 12.34
CA ILE A 7 4.62 -14.78 12.77
C ILE A 7 4.79 -14.37 14.25
N ARG A 8 5.35 -15.23 15.11
CA ARG A 8 5.33 -14.98 16.57
C ARG A 8 6.55 -14.22 17.15
N ARG A 9 7.61 -13.93 16.37
CA ARG A 9 8.75 -13.13 16.85
C ARG A 9 8.75 -11.67 16.37
N SER A 10 7.89 -11.29 15.43
CA SER A 10 7.81 -9.92 14.91
C SER A 10 6.87 -9.00 15.69
N ASP A 11 6.00 -9.53 16.56
CA ASP A 11 4.84 -8.82 17.15
C ASP A 11 5.16 -7.47 17.84
N GLN A 12 6.32 -7.32 18.49
CA GLN A 12 6.69 -6.10 19.21
C GLN A 12 7.54 -5.11 18.38
N GLY A 13 8.22 -5.58 17.33
CA GLY A 13 8.91 -4.74 16.33
C GLY A 13 7.97 -4.30 15.19
N ASP A 14 6.95 -5.11 14.89
CA ASP A 14 5.90 -4.83 13.89
C ASP A 14 5.02 -3.66 14.32
N ARG A 15 4.65 -3.58 15.59
CA ARG A 15 3.74 -2.50 16.00
C ARG A 15 4.39 -1.13 15.99
N ARG A 16 5.72 -1.04 16.10
CA ARG A 16 6.42 0.24 16.09
C ARG A 16 6.36 0.92 14.72
N TRP A 17 6.45 0.15 13.63
CA TRP A 17 6.25 0.71 12.29
C TRP A 17 4.80 1.15 12.09
N LEU A 18 3.84 0.42 12.66
CA LEU A 18 2.43 0.78 12.56
C LEU A 18 2.12 2.08 13.32
N SER A 19 2.65 2.24 14.54
CA SER A 19 2.53 3.52 15.28
C SER A 19 3.16 4.67 14.50
N MET A 20 4.37 4.49 13.97
CA MET A 20 5.01 5.52 13.14
C MET A 20 4.20 5.85 11.87
N LEU A 21 3.55 4.87 11.26
CA LEU A 21 2.68 5.09 10.09
C LEU A 21 1.44 5.89 10.48
N ILE A 22 0.81 5.55 11.61
CA ILE A 22 -0.36 6.25 12.12
C ILE A 22 0.00 7.70 12.44
N ASP A 23 1.09 7.94 13.17
CA ASP A 23 1.58 9.28 13.49
C ASP A 23 1.80 10.11 12.21
N ALA A 24 2.44 9.52 11.20
CA ALA A 24 2.68 10.17 9.91
C ALA A 24 1.38 10.48 9.14
N MET A 25 0.39 9.58 9.20
CA MET A 25 -0.91 9.81 8.58
C MET A 25 -1.73 10.88 9.31
N GLU A 26 -1.69 10.91 10.63
CA GLU A 26 -2.34 11.94 11.43
C GLU A 26 -1.73 13.32 11.15
N GLU A 27 -0.40 13.42 11.09
CA GLU A 27 0.31 14.63 10.69
C GLU A 27 -0.12 15.08 9.28
N ALA A 28 -0.11 14.17 8.29
CA ALA A 28 -0.54 14.48 6.93
C ALA A 28 -2.02 14.88 6.82
N SER A 29 -2.86 14.47 7.78
CA SER A 29 -4.28 14.82 7.82
C SER A 29 -4.55 16.23 8.36
N ARG A 30 -3.56 16.85 9.03
CA ARG A 30 -3.72 18.19 9.61
C ARG A 30 -4.11 19.19 8.52
N PRO A 31 -5.11 20.05 8.77
CA PRO A 31 -5.63 20.97 7.76
C PRO A 31 -4.55 21.95 7.27
N GLU A 32 -3.59 22.28 8.11
CA GLU A 32 -2.45 23.15 7.78
C GLU A 32 -1.56 22.55 6.68
N ILE A 33 -1.40 21.22 6.65
CA ILE A 33 -0.63 20.49 5.64
C ILE A 33 -1.52 20.14 4.45
N ARG A 34 -2.75 19.68 4.71
CA ARG A 34 -3.71 19.27 3.69
C ARG A 34 -4.20 20.43 2.81
N ASN A 35 -4.29 21.65 3.35
CA ASN A 35 -4.71 22.82 2.61
C ASN A 35 -3.57 23.45 1.78
N VAL A 36 -2.34 22.97 1.92
CA VAL A 36 -1.24 23.41 1.06
C VAL A 36 -1.56 22.96 -0.37
N PRO A 37 -1.63 23.89 -1.34
CA PRO A 37 -1.87 23.51 -2.73
C PRO A 37 -0.72 22.64 -3.23
N CYS A 38 -1.05 21.41 -3.64
CA CYS A 38 -0.09 20.58 -4.39
C CYS A 38 0.19 21.22 -5.76
N ASP A 39 1.43 21.08 -6.22
CA ASP A 39 1.78 21.47 -7.58
C ASP A 39 0.93 20.69 -8.59
N LYS A 40 0.22 21.42 -9.45
CA LYS A 40 -0.74 20.84 -10.39
C LYS A 40 -0.07 19.94 -11.43
N GLN A 41 1.18 20.21 -11.80
CA GLN A 41 1.93 19.38 -12.75
C GLN A 41 2.33 18.06 -12.09
N VAL A 42 2.71 18.10 -10.82
CA VAL A 42 3.00 16.89 -10.03
C VAL A 42 1.74 16.05 -9.89
N LEU A 43 0.60 16.66 -9.57
CA LEU A 43 -0.68 15.96 -9.46
C LEU A 43 -1.08 15.29 -10.78
N ALA A 44 -0.99 16.01 -11.90
CA ALA A 44 -1.30 15.49 -13.23
C ALA A 44 -0.37 14.31 -13.63
N ALA A 45 0.92 14.38 -13.29
CA ALA A 45 1.86 13.29 -13.56
C ALA A 45 1.53 12.03 -12.73
N VAL A 46 1.12 12.20 -11.48
CA VAL A 46 0.68 11.09 -10.62
C VAL A 46 -0.63 10.49 -11.13
N GLU A 47 -1.61 11.31 -11.51
CA GLU A 47 -2.86 10.84 -12.11
C GLU A 47 -2.61 10.05 -13.39
N ALA A 48 -1.73 10.53 -14.28
CA ALA A 48 -1.35 9.80 -15.49
C ALA A 48 -0.66 8.46 -15.17
N ARG A 49 0.14 8.40 -14.09
CA ARG A 49 0.78 7.16 -13.62
C ARG A 49 -0.24 6.17 -13.05
N LEU A 50 -1.26 6.66 -12.35
CA LEU A 50 -2.33 5.84 -11.76
C LEU A 50 -3.35 5.36 -12.80
N ALA A 51 -3.65 6.18 -13.80
CA ALA A 51 -4.51 5.81 -14.92
C ALA A 51 -3.87 4.75 -15.82
N ARG A 52 -2.55 4.59 -15.75
CA ARG A 52 -1.86 3.50 -16.43
C ARG A 52 -2.33 2.19 -15.79
N PRO A 53 -2.91 1.27 -16.57
CA PRO A 53 -3.27 -0.04 -16.05
C PRO A 53 -2.02 -0.63 -15.39
N ALA A 54 -2.15 -1.04 -14.13
CA ALA A 54 -1.16 -1.93 -13.53
C ALA A 54 -1.00 -3.05 -14.53
N VAL A 55 0.22 -3.21 -15.07
CA VAL A 55 0.52 -4.26 -16.05
C VAL A 55 -0.17 -5.51 -15.54
N ALA A 56 -1.14 -6.00 -16.33
CA ALA A 56 -1.81 -7.23 -16.01
C ALA A 56 -0.70 -8.26 -15.96
N TYR A 57 -0.20 -8.56 -14.76
CA TYR A 57 0.50 -9.79 -14.53
C TYR A 57 -0.41 -10.82 -15.17
N PRO A 58 0.09 -11.66 -16.12
CA PRO A 58 -0.72 -12.73 -16.64
C PRO A 58 -1.26 -13.42 -15.41
N CYS A 59 -2.56 -13.26 -15.22
CA CYS A 59 -3.29 -13.91 -14.17
C CYS A 59 -3.13 -15.36 -14.58
N TYR A 60 -2.10 -16.02 -14.03
CA TYR A 60 -1.96 -17.45 -14.12
C TYR A 60 -3.26 -17.92 -13.52
N GLY A 61 -4.20 -18.24 -14.42
CA GLY A 61 -5.51 -18.74 -14.05
C GLY A 61 -5.22 -19.82 -13.04
N SER A 62 -5.63 -19.59 -11.80
CA SER A 62 -5.50 -20.59 -10.76
C SER A 62 -6.07 -21.86 -11.36
N ALA A 63 -5.29 -22.95 -11.40
CA ALA A 63 -5.68 -24.22 -11.98
C ALA A 63 -6.97 -24.80 -11.33
N PHE A 64 -7.47 -24.17 -10.27
CA PHE A 64 -8.75 -24.44 -9.64
C PHE A 64 -9.98 -23.85 -10.34
N SER A 65 -9.84 -22.90 -11.28
CA SER A 65 -10.98 -22.26 -11.94
C SER A 65 -11.55 -23.02 -13.14
N PHE A 66 -10.96 -24.16 -13.53
CA PHE A 66 -11.42 -24.96 -14.69
C PHE A 66 -12.21 -26.22 -14.31
N ARG A 67 -12.73 -26.31 -13.08
CA ARG A 67 -13.66 -27.38 -12.68
C ARG A 67 -15.04 -26.82 -12.37
N ASN A 68 -15.80 -26.53 -13.41
CA ASN A 68 -17.26 -26.56 -13.36
C ASN A 68 -17.81 -26.98 -14.72
#